data_AF-A0A495SVA4-F1
#
_entry.id   AF-A0A495SVA4-F1
#
_cell.length_a   1.000
_cell.length_b   1.000
_cell.length_c   1.000
_cell.angle_alpha   90.00
_cell.angle_beta   90.00
_cell.angle_gamma   90.00
#
_symmetry.space_group_name_H-M   'P 1'
#
loop_
_entity.id
_entity.type
_entity.pdbx_description
1 polymer ?
#
loop_
_entity_poly.entity_id
_entity_poly.type
_entity_poly.pdbx_seq_one_letter_code
_entity_poly.pdbx_strand_id
1 'polypeptide(L)'
;MLYRRALLEQWLLLEANPNVTTFCERPGYVLINEDRHVADFWVRYVDREELVVLSELLLGSNADGSCAELDACTAEVRLVGSADLAAARAWTDNWQRILPYLVANRGLVPATLLPAIMQFVDEPRRLLDIEREFLTSDPVIVRAALFSLLHSGNVTASALQTQPLSLLTSFTALEATS
;
A
#
# COMPACT_ATOMS: atom_id res chain seq x y z
N MET A 1 -13.10 -18.84 -4.41
CA MET A 1 -13.24 -17.47 -3.87
C MET A 1 -11.93 -16.88 -3.33
N LEU A 2 -10.95 -17.70 -2.89
CA LEU A 2 -9.65 -17.25 -2.35
C LEU A 2 -8.83 -16.40 -3.33
N TYR A 3 -8.79 -16.76 -4.61
CA TYR A 3 -8.06 -15.98 -5.63
C TYR A 3 -8.49 -14.50 -5.71
N ARG A 4 -9.79 -14.20 -5.62
CA ARG A 4 -10.26 -12.80 -5.63
C ARG A 4 -9.81 -12.03 -4.38
N ARG A 5 -9.66 -12.73 -3.26
CA ARG A 5 -9.17 -12.14 -2.02
C ARG A 5 -7.68 -11.84 -2.11
N ALA A 6 -6.87 -12.79 -2.59
CA ALA A 6 -5.43 -12.59 -2.75
C ALA A 6 -5.12 -11.43 -3.71
N LEU A 7 -5.88 -11.35 -4.82
CA LEU A 7 -5.74 -10.25 -5.78
C LEU A 7 -6.12 -8.89 -5.18
N LEU A 8 -7.19 -8.83 -4.36
CA LEU A 8 -7.55 -7.62 -3.63
C LEU A 8 -6.51 -7.24 -2.57
N GLU A 9 -5.99 -8.20 -1.81
CA GLU A 9 -4.95 -7.95 -0.80
C GLU A 9 -3.66 -7.42 -1.47
N GLN A 10 -3.25 -8.01 -2.59
CA GLN A 10 -2.12 -7.50 -3.37
C GLN A 10 -2.39 -6.11 -3.95
N TRP A 11 -3.58 -5.87 -4.50
CA TRP A 11 -3.97 -4.54 -4.99
C TRP A 11 -3.87 -3.49 -3.88
N LEU A 12 -4.34 -3.81 -2.67
CA LEU A 12 -4.26 -2.91 -1.51
C LEU A 12 -2.82 -2.66 -1.09
N LEU A 13 -1.94 -3.66 -1.17
CA LEU A 13 -0.52 -3.49 -0.87
C LEU A 13 0.17 -2.54 -1.85
N LEU A 14 -0.21 -2.57 -3.12
CA LEU A 14 0.31 -1.68 -4.14
C LEU A 14 -0.21 -0.26 -3.96
N GLU A 15 -1.52 -0.09 -3.78
CA GLU A 15 -2.16 1.21 -3.54
C GLU A 15 -1.62 1.88 -2.26
N ALA A 16 -1.34 1.10 -1.22
CA ALA A 16 -0.82 1.58 0.05
C ALA A 16 0.66 2.01 0.04
N ASN A 17 1.41 1.67 -1.02
CA ASN A 17 2.85 1.85 -1.06
C ASN A 17 3.21 3.19 -1.70
N PRO A 18 3.78 4.15 -0.95
CA PRO A 18 4.09 5.48 -1.47
C PRO A 18 5.17 5.48 -2.57
N ASN A 19 5.93 4.40 -2.70
CA ASN A 19 6.93 4.27 -3.76
C ASN A 19 6.34 3.73 -5.07
N VAL A 20 5.08 3.27 -5.09
CA VAL A 20 4.39 2.83 -6.32
C VAL A 20 3.89 4.07 -7.06
N THR A 21 4.32 4.23 -8.31
CA THR A 21 3.92 5.35 -9.17
C THR A 21 2.69 5.01 -10.01
N THR A 22 2.63 3.79 -10.50
CA THR A 22 1.50 3.26 -11.28
C THR A 22 1.57 1.74 -11.33
N PHE A 23 0.42 1.11 -11.53
CA PHE A 23 0.33 -0.32 -11.76
C PHE A 23 -0.93 -0.62 -12.58
N CYS A 24 -0.96 -1.80 -13.21
CA CYS A 24 -2.13 -2.30 -13.90
C CYS A 24 -2.32 -3.80 -13.66
N GLU A 25 -3.57 -4.24 -13.65
CA GLU A 25 -3.94 -5.65 -13.56
C GLU A 25 -3.79 -6.35 -14.92
N ARG A 26 -3.32 -7.60 -14.91
CA ARG A 26 -3.26 -8.50 -16.07
C ARG A 26 -2.56 -7.89 -17.28
N PRO A 27 -1.31 -7.42 -17.14
CA PRO A 27 -0.57 -6.76 -18.22
C PRO A 27 -0.27 -7.67 -19.42
N GLY A 28 -0.21 -8.99 -19.21
CA GLY A 28 0.16 -9.94 -20.25
C GLY A 28 0.66 -11.25 -19.69
N TYR A 29 1.44 -11.96 -20.50
CA TYR A 29 1.96 -13.27 -20.15
C TYR A 29 3.44 -13.22 -19.80
N VAL A 30 3.84 -14.09 -18.88
CA VAL A 30 5.22 -14.36 -18.48
C VAL A 30 5.48 -15.86 -18.58
N LEU A 31 6.74 -16.23 -18.80
CA LEU A 31 7.23 -17.60 -18.75
C LEU A 31 7.83 -17.89 -17.37
N ILE A 32 7.30 -18.87 -16.66
CA ILE A 32 7.85 -19.33 -15.38
C ILE A 32 7.98 -20.84 -15.49
N ASN A 33 9.18 -21.37 -15.27
CA ASN A 33 9.47 -22.81 -15.42
C ASN A 33 9.01 -23.38 -16.78
N GLU A 34 9.26 -22.64 -17.86
CA GLU A 34 8.84 -22.99 -19.24
C GLU A 34 7.31 -22.97 -19.49
N ASP A 35 6.51 -22.75 -18.44
CA ASP A 35 5.07 -22.61 -18.53
C ASP A 35 4.64 -21.15 -18.70
N ARG A 36 3.63 -20.94 -19.54
CA ARG A 36 3.09 -19.61 -19.82
C ARG A 36 2.00 -19.25 -18.80
N HIS A 37 2.28 -18.24 -17.99
CA HIS A 37 1.38 -17.71 -16.98
C HIS A 37 0.93 -16.28 -17.32
N VAL A 38 -0.23 -15.87 -16.83
CA VAL A 38 -0.66 -14.47 -16.89
C VAL A 38 -0.09 -13.77 -15.65
N ALA A 39 0.65 -12.67 -15.84
CA ALA A 39 1.03 -11.83 -14.71
C ALA A 39 -0.21 -11.19 -14.09
N ASP A 40 -0.32 -11.18 -12.77
CA ASP A 40 -1.48 -10.57 -12.10
C ASP A 40 -1.36 -9.05 -12.11
N PHE A 41 -0.14 -8.51 -11.93
CA PHE A 41 0.12 -7.07 -11.99
C PHE A 41 1.42 -6.75 -12.73
N TRP A 42 1.45 -5.61 -13.39
CA TRP A 42 2.69 -4.90 -13.69
C TRP A 42 2.72 -3.66 -12.80
N VAL A 43 3.86 -3.38 -12.18
CA VAL A 43 4.03 -2.33 -11.18
C VAL A 43 5.28 -1.53 -11.51
N ARG A 44 5.15 -0.20 -11.49
CA ARG A 44 6.27 0.73 -11.58
C ARG A 44 6.46 1.44 -10.24
N TYR A 45 7.63 1.23 -9.65
CA TYR A 45 8.12 1.99 -8.51
C TYR A 45 8.93 3.22 -8.97
N VAL A 46 9.35 4.06 -8.03
CA VAL A 46 10.25 5.18 -8.30
C VAL A 46 11.58 4.73 -8.91
N ASP A 47 12.08 3.57 -8.48
CA ASP A 47 13.43 3.07 -8.78
C ASP A 47 13.46 1.82 -9.68
N ARG A 48 12.34 1.12 -9.86
CA ARG A 48 12.28 -0.15 -10.61
C ARG A 48 10.90 -0.46 -11.18
N GLU A 49 10.83 -1.48 -12.03
CA GLU A 49 9.59 -2.09 -12.51
C GLU A 49 9.60 -3.60 -12.25
N GLU A 50 8.46 -4.15 -11.86
CA GLU A 50 8.29 -5.59 -11.64
C GLU A 50 6.94 -6.12 -12.16
N LEU A 51 6.94 -7.39 -12.53
CA LEU A 51 5.73 -8.17 -12.83
C LEU A 51 5.41 -9.05 -11.63
N VAL A 52 4.23 -8.90 -11.05
CA VAL A 52 3.80 -9.67 -9.88
C VAL A 52 2.90 -10.82 -10.33
N VAL A 53 3.22 -12.03 -9.85
CA VAL A 53 2.43 -13.25 -10.05
C VAL A 53 2.08 -13.83 -8.68
N LEU A 54 0.80 -14.11 -8.45
CA LEU A 54 0.33 -14.73 -7.22
C LEU A 54 0.56 -16.24 -7.28
N SER A 55 1.46 -16.75 -6.44
CA SER A 55 1.93 -18.14 -6.46
C SER A 55 0.84 -19.17 -6.17
N GLU A 56 -0.29 -18.79 -5.56
CA GLU A 56 -1.45 -19.67 -5.38
C GLU A 56 -1.98 -20.21 -6.72
N LEU A 57 -1.67 -19.54 -7.84
CA LEU A 57 -2.02 -19.98 -9.20
C LEU A 57 -0.99 -20.93 -9.85
N LEU A 58 0.20 -21.10 -9.26
CA LEU A 58 1.27 -21.95 -9.81
C LEU A 58 1.20 -23.41 -9.33
N LEU A 59 0.05 -23.84 -8.79
CA LEU A 59 -0.20 -25.21 -8.31
C LEU A 59 0.07 -26.24 -9.43
N GLY A 60 1.29 -26.79 -9.43
CA GLY A 60 1.75 -27.80 -10.38
C GLY A 60 3.25 -28.07 -10.34
N SER A 61 4.08 -27.13 -9.89
CA SER A 61 5.54 -27.34 -9.83
C SER A 61 6.09 -26.96 -8.45
N ASN A 62 6.82 -27.89 -7.84
CA ASN A 62 7.64 -27.65 -6.66
C ASN A 62 8.73 -26.64 -7.00
N ALA A 63 8.42 -25.35 -6.96
CA ALA A 63 9.41 -24.30 -7.19
C ALA A 63 10.03 -23.91 -5.85
N ASP A 64 11.13 -24.59 -5.53
CA ASP A 64 12.21 -24.00 -4.75
C ASP A 64 12.61 -22.65 -5.39
N GLY A 65 13.03 -21.69 -4.56
CA GLY A 65 13.09 -20.26 -4.89
C GLY A 65 14.11 -19.83 -5.93
N SER A 66 14.05 -20.35 -7.16
CA SER A 66 14.86 -19.87 -8.28
C SER A 66 14.09 -18.85 -9.11
N CYS A 67 14.61 -17.64 -9.13
CA CYS A 67 14.22 -16.53 -10.00
C CYS A 67 14.21 -17.00 -11.47
N ALA A 68 13.06 -16.88 -12.14
CA ALA A 68 12.95 -17.16 -13.57
C ALA A 68 13.39 -15.92 -14.35
N GLU A 69 14.47 -16.03 -15.12
CA GLU A 69 14.87 -15.03 -16.10
C GLU A 69 13.89 -15.03 -17.27
N LEU A 70 13.31 -13.86 -17.57
CA LEU A 70 12.44 -13.68 -18.72
C LEU A 70 13.20 -13.11 -19.91
N ASP A 71 13.14 -13.82 -21.03
CA ASP A 71 13.51 -13.28 -22.34
C ASP A 71 12.37 -12.37 -22.85
N ALA A 72 12.73 -11.14 -23.23
CA ALA A 72 11.92 -10.07 -23.84
C ALA A 72 11.17 -9.03 -22.97
N CYS A 73 11.21 -9.05 -21.64
CA CYS A 73 10.77 -7.92 -20.81
C CYS A 73 11.81 -7.61 -19.72
N THR A 74 12.34 -6.38 -19.67
CA THR A 74 13.38 -5.96 -18.70
C THR A 74 12.90 -5.87 -17.24
N ALA A 75 11.64 -6.23 -16.95
CA ALA A 75 11.05 -6.13 -15.62
C ALA A 75 11.21 -7.45 -14.86
N GLU A 76 11.68 -7.37 -13.62
CA GLU A 76 11.86 -8.55 -12.76
C GLU A 76 10.50 -9.21 -12.44
N VAL A 77 10.45 -10.54 -12.40
CA VAL A 77 9.23 -11.28 -12.02
C VAL A 77 9.27 -11.61 -10.53
N ARG A 78 8.27 -11.12 -9.79
CA ARG A 78 8.10 -11.38 -8.37
C ARG A 78 6.93 -12.34 -8.13
N LEU A 79 7.24 -13.42 -7.42
CA LEU A 79 6.24 -14.37 -6.92
C LEU A 79 5.76 -13.93 -5.54
N VAL A 80 4.44 -13.84 -5.36
CA VAL A 80 3.82 -13.50 -4.06
C VAL A 80 2.97 -14.67 -3.59
N GLY A 81 3.36 -15.25 -2.46
CA GLY A 81 2.68 -16.38 -1.86
C GLY A 81 1.62 -15.99 -0.84
N SER A 82 0.84 -16.97 -0.42
CA SER A 82 -0.17 -16.81 0.65
C SER A 82 0.43 -16.38 1.98
N ALA A 83 1.68 -16.78 2.27
CA ALA A 83 2.41 -16.39 3.47
C ALA A 83 2.74 -14.89 3.48
N ASP A 84 3.12 -14.32 2.33
CA ASP A 84 3.41 -12.89 2.19
C ASP A 84 2.15 -12.06 2.45
N LEU A 85 1.02 -12.46 1.86
CA LEU A 85 -0.28 -11.81 2.06
C LEU A 85 -0.78 -11.97 3.50
N ALA A 86 -0.57 -13.14 4.12
CA ALA A 86 -0.90 -13.37 5.52
C ALA A 86 -0.08 -12.47 6.45
N ALA A 87 1.22 -12.31 6.19
CA ALA A 87 2.09 -11.41 6.95
C ALA A 87 1.65 -9.94 6.85
N ALA A 88 1.10 -9.54 5.71
CA ALA A 88 0.63 -8.18 5.46
C ALA A 88 -0.83 -7.90 5.90
N ARG A 89 -1.51 -8.86 6.53
CA ARG A 89 -2.96 -8.78 6.80
C ARG A 89 -3.39 -7.56 7.59
N ALA A 90 -2.68 -7.22 8.66
CA ALA A 90 -3.04 -6.07 9.48
C ALA A 90 -2.95 -4.77 8.66
N TRP A 91 -1.94 -4.66 7.80
CA TRP A 91 -1.77 -3.54 6.90
C TRP A 91 -2.91 -3.45 5.88
N THR A 92 -3.25 -4.56 5.20
CA THR A 92 -4.36 -4.56 4.22
C THR A 92 -5.71 -4.24 4.88
N ASP A 93 -5.98 -4.78 6.07
CA ASP A 93 -7.22 -4.52 6.81
C ASP A 93 -7.34 -3.03 7.21
N ASN A 94 -6.21 -2.40 7.54
CA ASN A 94 -6.16 -0.96 7.82
C ASN A 94 -6.40 -0.13 6.57
N TRP A 95 -5.82 -0.50 5.43
CA TRP A 95 -6.04 0.22 4.17
C TRP A 95 -7.45 0.12 3.65
N GLN A 96 -8.13 -1.02 3.84
CA GLN A 96 -9.56 -1.12 3.55
C GLN A 96 -10.40 -0.10 4.33
N ARG A 97 -9.98 0.28 5.55
CA ARG A 97 -10.63 1.31 6.37
C ARG A 97 -10.21 2.72 6.01
N ILE A 98 -8.97 2.90 5.56
CA ILE A 98 -8.39 4.20 5.21
C ILE A 98 -8.87 4.68 3.83
N LEU A 99 -8.90 3.82 2.82
CA LEU A 99 -9.22 4.19 1.44
C LEU A 99 -10.56 4.94 1.27
N PRO A 100 -11.66 4.56 1.96
CA PRO A 100 -12.90 5.32 1.90
C PRO A 100 -12.74 6.79 2.30
N TYR A 101 -11.86 7.11 3.27
CA TYR A 101 -11.58 8.49 3.63
C TYR A 101 -10.90 9.26 2.50
N LEU A 102 -9.96 8.63 1.80
CA LEU A 102 -9.23 9.24 0.68
C LEU A 102 -10.13 9.48 -0.52
N VAL A 103 -10.93 8.49 -0.88
CA VAL A 103 -11.77 8.54 -2.09
C VAL A 103 -12.97 9.47 -1.87
N ALA A 104 -13.68 9.33 -0.74
CA ALA A 104 -14.93 10.08 -0.51
C ALA A 104 -14.69 11.56 -0.18
N ASN A 105 -13.53 11.92 0.36
CA ASN A 105 -13.21 13.29 0.77
C ASN A 105 -12.19 13.97 -0.16
N ARG A 106 -11.92 13.38 -1.33
CA ARG A 106 -11.03 13.95 -2.33
C ARG A 106 -11.52 15.35 -2.71
N GLY A 107 -10.67 16.35 -2.54
CA GLY A 107 -10.99 17.76 -2.83
C GLY A 107 -11.76 18.50 -1.74
N LEU A 108 -12.17 17.82 -0.65
CA LEU A 108 -12.79 18.47 0.50
C LEU A 108 -11.78 18.88 1.58
N VAL A 109 -10.57 18.33 1.54
CA VAL A 109 -9.48 18.67 2.46
C VAL A 109 -8.96 20.09 2.15
N PRO A 110 -9.02 21.04 3.10
CA PRO A 110 -8.47 22.37 2.90
C PRO A 110 -6.95 22.32 2.69
N ALA A 111 -6.45 23.10 1.74
CA ALA A 111 -5.01 23.15 1.43
C ALA A 111 -4.14 23.57 2.63
N THR A 112 -4.70 24.34 3.57
CA THR A 112 -4.02 24.79 4.79
C THR A 112 -3.93 23.71 5.86
N LEU A 113 -4.75 22.66 5.80
CA LEU A 113 -4.80 21.62 6.83
C LEU A 113 -3.63 20.64 6.73
N LEU A 114 -3.17 20.32 5.51
CA LEU A 114 -2.06 19.39 5.32
C LEU A 114 -0.75 19.90 5.94
N PRO A 115 -0.29 21.15 5.68
CA PRO A 115 0.92 21.67 6.32
C PRO A 115 0.78 21.79 7.85
N ALA A 116 -0.39 22.16 8.34
CA ALA A 116 -0.65 22.28 9.78
C ALA A 116 -0.56 20.92 10.49
N ILE A 117 -1.15 19.87 9.89
CA ILE A 117 -1.02 18.51 10.42
C ILE A 117 0.44 18.06 10.36
N MET A 118 1.15 18.29 9.26
CA MET A 118 2.57 17.93 9.14
C MET A 118 3.40 18.53 10.28
N GLN A 119 3.29 19.84 10.51
CA GLN A 119 3.99 20.51 11.60
C GLN A 119 3.61 19.95 12.98
N PHE A 120 2.34 19.59 13.18
CA PHE A 120 1.89 19.03 14.46
C PHE A 120 2.46 17.62 14.73
N VAL A 121 2.69 16.84 13.67
CA VAL A 121 3.25 15.47 13.73
C VAL A 121 4.76 15.42 13.50
N ASP A 122 5.48 16.56 13.61
CA ASP A 122 6.94 16.59 13.67
C ASP A 122 7.49 15.68 14.80
N GLU A 123 6.71 15.53 15.88
CA GLU A 123 6.88 14.49 16.88
C GLU A 123 5.77 13.44 16.75
N PRO A 124 5.98 12.18 17.21
CA PRO A 124 4.94 11.16 17.18
C PRO A 124 3.68 11.59 17.95
N ARG A 125 2.54 11.72 17.25
CA ARG A 125 1.23 12.07 17.82
C ARG A 125 0.22 10.96 17.60
N ARG A 126 -0.64 10.71 18.58
CA ARG A 126 -1.75 9.76 18.43
C ARG A 126 -2.86 10.38 17.61
N LEU A 127 -3.60 9.56 16.88
CA LEU A 127 -4.77 10.01 16.11
C LEU A 127 -5.76 10.82 16.97
N LEU A 128 -6.00 10.41 18.21
CA LEU A 128 -6.86 11.15 19.15
C LEU A 128 -6.36 12.58 19.41
N ASP A 129 -5.06 12.75 19.56
CA ASP A 129 -4.45 14.04 19.88
C ASP A 129 -4.50 14.96 18.66
N ILE A 130 -4.31 14.41 17.45
CA ILE A 130 -4.48 15.12 16.19
C ILE A 130 -5.92 15.60 16.02
N GLU A 131 -6.91 14.71 16.20
CA GLU A 131 -8.33 15.09 16.12
C GLU A 131 -8.72 16.19 17.12
N ARG A 132 -8.10 16.19 18.31
CA ARG A 132 -8.34 17.18 19.36
C ARG A 132 -7.66 18.52 19.10
N GLU A 133 -6.52 18.55 18.42
CA GLU A 133 -5.88 19.79 18.03
C GLU A 133 -6.73 20.52 16.98
N PHE A 134 -7.27 19.78 16.02
CA PHE A 134 -8.01 20.33 14.87
C PHE A 134 -9.54 20.32 15.05
N LEU A 135 -10.05 20.49 16.28
CA LEU A 135 -11.49 20.42 16.62
C LEU A 135 -12.40 21.36 15.82
N THR A 136 -11.87 22.44 15.27
CA THR A 136 -12.63 23.36 14.39
C THR A 136 -12.96 22.73 13.04
N SER A 137 -12.30 21.63 12.69
CA SER A 137 -12.56 20.83 11.50
C SER A 137 -13.36 19.58 11.87
N ASP A 138 -14.17 19.09 10.93
CA ASP A 138 -14.82 17.78 11.05
C ASP A 138 -13.74 16.68 11.20
N PRO A 139 -13.82 15.80 12.21
CA PRO A 139 -12.88 14.68 12.38
C PRO A 139 -12.69 13.82 11.12
N VAL A 140 -13.72 13.70 10.27
CA VAL A 140 -13.63 12.99 8.98
C VAL A 140 -12.64 13.67 8.04
N ILE A 141 -12.64 15.01 8.00
CA ILE A 141 -11.73 15.80 7.17
C ILE A 141 -10.31 15.77 7.73
N VAL A 142 -10.15 15.82 9.06
CA VAL A 142 -8.84 15.67 9.72
C VAL A 142 -8.22 14.31 9.40
N ARG A 143 -9.01 13.23 9.50
CA ARG A 143 -8.57 11.88 9.11
C ARG A 143 -8.24 11.79 7.64
N ALA A 144 -9.08 12.33 6.76
CA ALA A 144 -8.82 12.32 5.32
C ALA A 144 -7.52 13.04 4.97
N ALA A 145 -7.24 14.18 5.62
CA ALA A 145 -6.00 14.93 5.45
C ALA A 145 -4.79 14.13 5.93
N LEU A 146 -4.84 13.60 7.17
CA LEU A 146 -3.77 12.78 7.74
C LEU A 146 -3.48 11.53 6.90
N PHE A 147 -4.52 10.83 6.46
CA PHE A 147 -4.37 9.64 5.64
C PHE A 147 -3.87 9.97 4.23
N SER A 148 -4.17 11.15 3.70
CA SER A 148 -3.59 11.61 2.42
C SER A 148 -2.08 11.83 2.56
N LEU A 149 -1.62 12.35 3.71
CA LEU A 149 -0.20 12.45 4.03
C LEU A 149 0.46 11.07 4.20
N LEU A 150 -0.24 10.13 4.84
CA LEU A 150 0.22 8.74 4.94
C LEU A 150 0.36 8.08 3.56
N HIS A 151 -0.66 8.22 2.70
CA HIS A 151 -0.68 7.65 1.35
C HIS A 151 0.42 8.23 0.44
N SER A 152 0.72 9.52 0.59
CA SER A 152 1.80 10.17 -0.16
C SER A 152 3.20 9.94 0.43
N GLY A 153 3.31 9.20 1.54
CA GLY A 153 4.59 8.93 2.20
C GLY A 153 5.16 10.08 3.03
N ASN A 154 4.43 11.19 3.19
CA ASN A 154 4.86 12.33 4.00
C ASN A 154 4.71 12.09 5.51
N VAL A 155 3.85 11.15 5.88
CA VAL A 155 3.62 10.72 7.27
C VAL A 155 3.74 9.20 7.33
N THR A 156 4.25 8.67 8.43
CA THR A 156 4.32 7.24 8.67
C THR A 156 3.63 6.85 9.98
N ALA A 157 3.17 5.60 10.02
CA ALA A 157 2.59 4.98 11.20
C ALA A 157 2.94 3.48 11.21
N SER A 158 4.14 3.14 11.67
CA SER A 158 4.67 1.77 11.64
C SER A 158 3.78 0.75 12.37
N ALA A 159 3.05 1.19 13.40
CA ALA A 159 2.09 0.36 14.13
C ALA A 159 1.01 -0.24 13.22
N LEU A 160 0.63 0.43 12.12
CA LEU A 160 -0.39 -0.08 11.19
C LEU A 160 0.03 -1.36 10.46
N GLN A 161 1.32 -1.70 10.43
CA GLN A 161 1.80 -2.94 9.83
C GLN A 161 1.41 -4.17 10.65
N THR A 162 1.18 -4.01 11.95
CA THR A 162 0.96 -5.13 12.89
C THR A 162 -0.28 -4.97 13.76
N GLN A 163 -0.82 -3.76 13.89
CA GLN A 163 -1.94 -3.45 14.77
C GLN A 163 -3.09 -2.80 14.00
N PRO A 164 -4.35 -3.05 14.42
CA PRO A 164 -5.49 -2.34 13.86
C PRO A 164 -5.40 -0.83 14.09
N LEU A 165 -5.81 -0.06 13.09
CA LEU A 165 -6.00 1.39 13.18
C LEU A 165 -6.94 1.71 14.34
N SER A 166 -6.47 2.58 15.23
CA SER A 166 -7.22 3.03 16.41
C SER A 166 -6.89 4.50 16.72
N LEU A 167 -7.63 5.08 17.65
CA LEU A 167 -7.35 6.41 18.18
C LEU A 167 -5.98 6.51 18.89
N LEU A 168 -5.37 5.37 19.25
CA LEU A 168 -4.05 5.31 19.88
C LEU A 168 -2.92 5.12 18.86
N THR A 169 -3.23 4.89 17.59
CA THR A 169 -2.22 4.76 16.53
C THR A 169 -1.43 6.06 16.44
N SER A 170 -0.10 5.94 16.49
CA SER A 170 0.83 7.06 16.44
C SER A 170 1.27 7.34 15.00
N PHE A 171 1.28 8.62 14.63
CA PHE A 171 1.68 9.13 13.33
C PHE A 171 2.85 10.11 13.54
N THR A 172 3.81 10.10 12.62
CA THR A 172 4.97 10.99 12.64
C THR A 172 5.30 11.43 11.22
N ALA A 173 5.74 12.67 11.05
CA ALA A 173 6.25 13.16 9.77
C ALA A 173 7.47 12.32 9.35
N LEU A 174 7.59 12.04 8.06
CA LEU A 174 8.80 11.50 7.48
C LEU A 174 9.66 12.68 7.03
N GLU A 175 10.86 12.83 7.59
CA GLU A 175 11.77 13.88 7.12
C GLU A 175 12.05 13.65 5.63
N ALA A 176 11.91 14.71 4.82
CA ALA A 176 12.37 14.70 3.45
C ALA A 176 13.89 14.53 3.50
N THR A 177 14.36 13.33 3.18
CA THR A 177 15.79 13.06 3.01
C THR A 177 16.25 13.95 1.86
N SER A 178 16.95 15.02 2.19
CA SER A 178 17.49 16.02 1.27
C SER A 178 18.72 15.49 0.54
#